data_AF-A0A2V6GGT7-F1
#
_entry.id   AF-A0A2V6GGT7-F1
#
_cell.length_a   1.000
_cell.length_b   1.000
_cell.length_c   1.000
_cell.angle_alpha   90.00
_cell.angle_beta   90.00
_cell.angle_gamma   90.00
#
_symmetry.space_group_name_H-M   'P 1'
#
loop_
_entity.id
_entity.type
_entity.pdbx_description
1 polymer ?
#
loop_
_entity_poly.entity_id
_entity_poly.type
_entity_poly.pdbx_seq_one_letter_code
_entity_poly.pdbx_strand_id
1 'polypeptide(L)'
;MLVQDDRLSAIRNAFPKEGLFAEKDWLLSPDPFPIDSKFLSELEQLGHRLFVFQRACNQLYQLSVKGKQPEWVARYLDAGKPRELIEFSRRKEIRDDLPRVIRPDLILTPQSRGYIIAEIDSVPGGIGLTGWLNQTYSAFDQEIIGGANGMLDGFQSVLPNGGDIVISQEAATYRPEMEWLAARLNQRRTPNVEHQTSKWRVVAAENYEPTKTEVPSPQSSPSGRGGREVTGEGFQDVYRFFELFDLPNIPGIKKTLRANAEGKIDITPPIKPYLEEKMWFALFWLKPLREFWRRELGEKYFIKLQEVIPYSWLLDPTPLPQHAVIPRLEIHDWREAAKFSQKDRELLLKVSGFSPLGWGSRGISLGSDLAHAEWQKRIENALATFDSSPTIMQRLNDERPRPPLPLLFR
;
A
#
# COMPACT_ATOMS: atom_id res chain seq x y z
N MET A 1 33.74 -9.31 16.67
CA MET A 1 32.33 -9.77 16.66
C MET A 1 31.84 -9.77 18.08
N LEU A 2 30.75 -9.07 18.37
CA LEU A 2 30.04 -9.21 19.65
C LEU A 2 29.43 -10.62 19.74
N VAL A 3 29.44 -11.24 20.92
CA VAL A 3 28.75 -12.52 21.16
C VAL A 3 27.23 -12.28 21.10
N GLN A 4 26.41 -13.29 20.79
CA GLN A 4 24.95 -13.13 20.61
C GLN A 4 24.27 -12.44 21.81
N ASP A 5 24.66 -12.78 23.04
CA ASP A 5 24.12 -12.16 24.25
C ASP A 5 24.47 -10.67 24.37
N ASP A 6 25.66 -10.28 23.89
CA ASP A 6 26.09 -8.87 23.85
C ASP A 6 25.28 -8.09 22.81
N ARG A 7 24.97 -8.70 21.65
CA ARG A 7 24.12 -8.09 20.60
C ARG A 7 22.71 -7.86 21.10
N LEU A 8 22.08 -8.86 21.70
CA LEU A 8 20.74 -8.72 22.27
C LEU A 8 20.69 -7.64 23.34
N SER A 9 21.70 -7.58 24.20
CA SER A 9 21.81 -6.54 25.22
C SER A 9 21.98 -5.15 24.61
N ALA A 10 22.81 -5.01 23.57
CA ALA A 10 22.98 -3.76 22.84
C ALA A 10 21.67 -3.31 22.16
N ILE A 11 20.95 -4.22 21.51
CA ILE A 11 19.66 -3.94 20.86
C ILE A 11 18.63 -3.48 21.90
N ARG A 12 18.52 -4.19 23.03
CA ARG A 12 17.61 -3.82 24.14
C ARG A 12 17.93 -2.43 24.69
N ASN A 13 19.22 -2.12 24.87
CA ASN A 13 19.66 -0.83 25.40
C ASN A 13 19.47 0.32 24.39
N ALA A 14 19.49 0.02 23.09
CA ALA A 14 19.26 1.00 22.02
C ALA A 14 17.77 1.25 21.74
N PHE A 15 16.86 0.46 22.32
CA PHE A 15 15.43 0.58 22.10
C PHE A 15 14.91 1.92 22.65
N PRO A 16 14.10 2.69 21.87
CA PRO A 16 13.56 3.96 22.35
C PRO A 16 12.70 3.78 23.59
N LYS A 17 12.80 4.70 24.57
CA LYS A 17 12.04 4.61 25.82
C LYS A 17 10.54 4.74 25.58
N GLU A 18 10.17 5.57 24.60
CA GLU A 18 8.82 5.80 24.12
C GLU A 18 8.27 4.64 23.27
N GLY A 19 9.15 3.69 22.90
CA GLY A 19 8.86 2.58 22.01
C GLY A 19 8.81 2.97 20.53
N LEU A 20 8.51 1.98 19.68
CA LEU A 20 8.29 2.16 18.23
C LEU A 20 6.83 1.90 17.85
N PHE A 21 6.13 1.05 18.61
CA PHE A 21 4.68 0.90 18.56
C PHE A 21 4.12 0.96 19.97
N ALA A 22 2.99 1.66 20.13
CA ALA A 22 2.29 1.69 21.41
C ALA A 22 1.67 0.31 21.68
N GLU A 23 1.73 -0.13 22.95
CA GLU A 23 1.03 -1.34 23.44
C GLU A 23 1.44 -2.64 22.72
N LYS A 24 2.70 -2.73 22.26
CA LYS A 24 3.26 -3.95 21.65
C LYS A 24 4.53 -4.41 22.34
N ASP A 25 4.60 -5.71 22.58
CA ASP A 25 5.83 -6.39 22.97
C ASP A 25 6.68 -6.72 21.74
N TRP A 26 8.01 -6.66 21.92
CA TRP A 26 8.96 -6.84 20.84
C TRP A 26 9.76 -8.12 20.99
N LEU A 27 9.62 -8.99 20.00
CA LEU A 27 10.53 -10.12 19.82
C LEU A 27 11.75 -9.63 19.05
N LEU A 28 12.90 -9.64 19.70
CA LEU A 28 14.17 -9.19 19.12
C LEU A 28 14.96 -10.40 18.61
N SER A 29 15.55 -10.25 17.43
CA SER A 29 16.53 -11.20 16.88
C SER A 29 17.94 -10.65 17.05
N PRO A 30 18.93 -11.42 17.53
CA PRO A 30 20.33 -10.96 17.54
C PRO A 30 20.88 -10.70 16.12
N ASP A 31 20.29 -11.36 15.12
CA ASP A 31 20.80 -11.42 13.77
C ASP A 31 19.75 -10.86 12.77
N PRO A 32 20.19 -10.08 11.76
CA PRO A 32 19.30 -9.58 10.72
C PRO A 32 18.82 -10.74 9.83
N PHE A 33 17.68 -10.55 9.15
CA PHE A 33 17.17 -11.56 8.22
C PHE A 33 18.09 -11.66 6.99
N PRO A 34 18.67 -12.84 6.68
CA PRO A 34 19.64 -12.97 5.61
C PRO A 34 18.98 -12.90 4.23
N ILE A 35 19.50 -12.05 3.35
CA ILE A 35 19.06 -11.88 1.96
C ILE A 35 20.26 -12.07 1.05
N ASP A 36 20.20 -13.03 0.13
CA ASP A 36 21.26 -13.23 -0.85
C ASP A 36 21.22 -12.15 -1.95
N SER A 37 22.34 -11.92 -2.64
CA SER A 37 22.47 -10.85 -3.65
C SER A 37 21.50 -11.00 -4.82
N LYS A 38 21.13 -12.22 -5.18
CA LYS A 38 20.15 -12.48 -6.24
C LYS A 38 18.75 -12.03 -5.79
N PHE A 39 18.37 -12.36 -4.56
CA PHE A 39 17.08 -11.97 -4.01
C PHE A 39 17.00 -10.46 -3.79
N LEU A 40 18.07 -9.83 -3.29
CA LEU A 40 18.15 -8.37 -3.18
C LEU A 40 17.91 -7.68 -4.53
N SER A 41 18.56 -8.13 -5.61
CA SER A 41 18.34 -7.54 -6.93
C SER A 41 16.91 -7.71 -7.44
N GLU A 42 16.25 -8.83 -7.12
CA GLU A 42 14.84 -9.00 -7.46
C GLU A 42 13.93 -8.07 -6.65
N LEU A 43 14.23 -7.83 -5.36
CA LEU A 43 13.49 -6.88 -4.51
C LEU A 43 13.62 -5.44 -5.02
N GLU A 44 14.81 -5.01 -5.42
CA GLU A 44 15.03 -3.68 -6.02
C GLU A 44 14.23 -3.52 -7.32
N GLN A 45 14.27 -4.54 -8.18
CA GLN A 45 13.48 -4.54 -9.41
C GLN A 45 11.97 -4.59 -9.13
N LEU A 46 11.53 -5.30 -8.09
CA LEU A 46 10.14 -5.33 -7.66
C LEU A 46 9.65 -3.94 -7.30
N GLY A 47 10.42 -3.17 -6.52
CA GLY A 47 10.05 -1.79 -6.15
C GLY A 47 9.70 -0.95 -7.38
N HIS A 48 10.54 -1.01 -8.42
CA HIS A 48 10.27 -0.31 -9.68
C HIS A 48 9.05 -0.87 -10.43
N ARG A 49 8.90 -2.20 -10.52
CA ARG A 49 7.73 -2.83 -11.16
C ARG A 49 6.43 -2.42 -10.49
N LEU A 50 6.41 -2.33 -9.15
CA LEU A 50 5.23 -1.93 -8.38
C LEU A 50 4.91 -0.44 -8.52
N PHE A 51 5.92 0.43 -8.64
CA PHE A 51 5.70 1.82 -8.99
C PHE A 51 5.02 1.96 -10.36
N VAL A 52 5.51 1.24 -11.38
CA VAL A 52 4.89 1.22 -12.72
C VAL A 52 3.47 0.64 -12.66
N PHE A 53 3.25 -0.38 -11.84
CA PHE A 53 1.91 -0.95 -11.59
C PHE A 53 0.95 0.06 -10.98
N GLN A 54 1.33 0.76 -9.90
CA GLN A 54 0.52 1.82 -9.29
C GLN A 54 0.19 2.95 -10.28
N ARG A 55 1.14 3.33 -11.13
CA ARG A 55 0.90 4.30 -12.22
C ARG A 55 -0.13 3.78 -13.22
N ALA A 56 -0.03 2.51 -13.63
CA ALA A 56 -0.99 1.88 -14.54
C ALA A 56 -2.39 1.75 -13.90
N CYS A 57 -2.49 1.44 -12.61
CA CYS A 57 -3.73 1.47 -11.84
C CYS A 57 -4.38 2.86 -11.88
N ASN A 58 -3.60 3.92 -11.59
CA ASN A 58 -4.08 5.30 -11.68
C ASN A 58 -4.60 5.63 -13.08
N GLN A 59 -3.85 5.26 -14.12
CA GLN A 59 -4.23 5.52 -15.51
C GLN A 59 -5.48 4.73 -15.92
N LEU A 60 -5.61 3.46 -15.53
CA LEU A 60 -6.77 2.63 -15.85
C LEU A 60 -8.06 3.22 -15.26
N TYR A 61 -8.01 3.61 -13.99
CA TYR A 61 -9.12 4.26 -13.32
C TYR A 61 -9.54 5.54 -14.06
N GLN A 62 -8.59 6.42 -14.36
CA GLN A 62 -8.84 7.70 -15.03
C GLN A 62 -9.38 7.52 -16.46
N LEU A 63 -8.95 6.48 -17.18
CA LEU A 63 -9.48 6.16 -18.50
C LEU A 63 -10.88 5.54 -18.44
N SER A 64 -11.16 4.72 -17.43
CA SER A 64 -12.48 4.15 -17.17
C SER A 64 -13.51 5.25 -16.89
N VAL A 65 -13.18 6.22 -16.03
CA VAL A 65 -14.00 7.41 -15.74
C VAL A 65 -14.31 8.23 -17.01
N LYS A 66 -13.39 8.24 -17.98
CA LYS A 66 -13.53 8.98 -19.25
C LYS A 66 -14.19 8.16 -20.37
N GLY A 67 -14.67 6.95 -20.10
CA GLY A 67 -15.23 6.04 -21.12
C GLY A 67 -14.22 5.53 -22.15
N LYS A 68 -12.91 5.60 -21.86
CA LYS A 68 -11.81 5.13 -22.74
C LYS A 68 -11.29 3.73 -22.38
N GLN A 69 -11.73 3.21 -21.25
CA GLN A 69 -11.58 1.84 -20.78
C GLN A 69 -12.93 1.41 -20.20
N PRO A 70 -13.20 0.11 -19.96
CA PRO A 70 -14.50 -0.33 -19.49
C PRO A 70 -14.97 0.39 -18.22
N GLU A 71 -16.18 0.94 -18.24
CA GLU A 71 -16.73 1.79 -17.17
C GLU A 71 -16.88 1.04 -15.83
N TRP A 72 -17.07 -0.28 -15.88
CA TRP A 72 -17.21 -1.11 -14.70
C TRP A 72 -15.97 -1.08 -13.80
N VAL A 73 -14.78 -0.76 -14.32
CA VAL A 73 -13.56 -0.64 -13.50
C VAL A 73 -13.70 0.49 -12.48
N ALA A 74 -14.05 1.71 -12.95
CA ALA A 74 -14.28 2.84 -12.06
C ALA A 74 -15.48 2.58 -11.15
N ARG A 75 -16.55 1.96 -11.67
CA ARG A 75 -17.73 1.59 -10.86
C ARG A 75 -17.36 0.70 -9.68
N TYR A 76 -16.57 -0.36 -9.90
CA TYR A 76 -16.13 -1.24 -8.81
C TYR A 76 -15.22 -0.50 -7.83
N LEU A 77 -14.25 0.25 -8.33
CA LEU A 77 -13.30 0.99 -7.49
C LEU A 77 -13.95 2.15 -6.72
N ASP A 78 -15.11 2.66 -7.14
CA ASP A 78 -15.89 3.68 -6.44
C ASP A 78 -16.85 3.09 -5.38
N ALA A 79 -17.13 1.78 -5.44
CA ALA A 79 -18.09 1.12 -4.55
C ALA A 79 -17.79 1.42 -3.07
N GLY A 80 -18.84 1.73 -2.31
CA GLY A 80 -18.77 2.05 -0.88
C GLY A 80 -18.24 3.44 -0.51
N LYS A 81 -17.70 4.21 -1.46
CA LYS A 81 -17.01 5.47 -1.15
C LYS A 81 -17.96 6.67 -1.14
N PRO A 82 -17.77 7.63 -0.22
CA PRO A 82 -18.51 8.88 -0.23
C PRO A 82 -18.30 9.64 -1.54
N ARG A 83 -19.38 10.20 -2.08
CA ARG A 83 -19.37 10.97 -3.33
C ARG A 83 -18.34 12.11 -3.31
N GLU A 84 -18.27 12.86 -2.21
CA GLU A 84 -17.32 13.98 -2.05
C GLU A 84 -15.86 13.52 -2.18
N LEU A 85 -15.54 12.33 -1.67
CA LEU A 85 -14.19 11.75 -1.76
C LEU A 85 -13.88 11.28 -3.19
N ILE A 86 -14.85 10.66 -3.88
CA ILE A 86 -14.71 10.28 -5.29
C ILE A 86 -14.45 11.53 -6.14
N GLU A 87 -15.27 12.57 -5.98
CA GLU A 87 -15.13 13.84 -6.71
C GLU A 87 -13.78 14.52 -6.43
N PHE A 88 -13.34 14.54 -5.17
CA PHE A 88 -12.02 15.07 -4.79
C PHE A 88 -10.89 14.28 -5.47
N SER A 89 -10.96 12.94 -5.46
CA SER A 89 -9.91 12.06 -5.99
C SER A 89 -9.70 12.19 -7.51
N ARG A 90 -10.68 12.76 -8.23
CA ARG A 90 -10.68 12.95 -9.68
C ARG A 90 -10.19 14.33 -10.12
N ARG A 91 -9.85 15.20 -9.18
CA ARG A 91 -9.41 16.58 -9.48
C ARG A 91 -8.14 16.59 -10.33
N LYS A 92 -8.09 17.51 -11.29
CA LYS A 92 -6.99 17.62 -12.27
C LYS A 92 -5.65 17.89 -11.58
N GLU A 93 -5.69 18.58 -10.44
CA GLU A 93 -4.52 19.01 -9.68
C GLU A 93 -3.76 17.83 -9.09
N ILE A 94 -4.47 16.78 -8.64
CA ILE A 94 -3.88 15.57 -8.09
C ILE A 94 -3.81 14.43 -9.11
N ARG A 95 -4.15 14.66 -10.39
CA ARG A 95 -4.39 13.59 -11.38
C ARG A 95 -3.22 12.63 -11.50
N ASP A 96 -2.00 13.15 -11.54
CA ASP A 96 -0.80 12.34 -11.77
C ASP A 96 -0.06 11.98 -10.47
N ASP A 97 -0.55 12.46 -9.32
CA ASP A 97 0.04 12.15 -8.01
C ASP A 97 -0.08 10.66 -7.70
N LEU A 98 0.99 10.06 -7.17
CA LEU A 98 1.06 8.67 -6.73
C LEU A 98 1.62 8.59 -5.31
N PRO A 99 1.32 7.53 -4.54
CA PRO A 99 2.02 7.25 -3.29
C PRO A 99 3.53 7.23 -3.50
N ARG A 100 4.27 8.03 -2.70
CA ARG A 100 5.75 8.09 -2.77
C ARG A 100 6.42 7.01 -1.93
N VAL A 101 5.69 6.41 -1.00
CA VAL A 101 6.10 5.24 -0.21
C VAL A 101 5.06 4.16 -0.43
N ILE A 102 5.52 2.95 -0.73
CA ILE A 102 4.69 1.75 -0.77
C ILE A 102 5.40 0.63 0.00
N ARG A 103 4.64 -0.22 0.69
CA ARG A 103 5.16 -1.44 1.32
C ARG A 103 4.46 -2.65 0.72
N PRO A 104 5.16 -3.46 -0.10
CA PRO A 104 4.64 -4.75 -0.49
C PRO A 104 4.89 -5.76 0.63
N ASP A 105 3.84 -6.41 1.10
CA ASP A 105 3.97 -7.51 2.04
C ASP A 105 4.20 -8.81 1.25
N LEU A 106 5.30 -9.49 1.56
CA LEU A 106 5.77 -10.64 0.79
C LEU A 106 5.71 -11.91 1.63
N ILE A 107 5.17 -12.99 1.05
CA ILE A 107 5.23 -14.33 1.63
C ILE A 107 6.27 -15.12 0.85
N LEU A 108 7.30 -15.61 1.54
CA LEU A 108 8.32 -16.46 0.96
C LEU A 108 7.74 -17.84 0.64
N THR A 109 8.05 -18.37 -0.55
CA THR A 109 7.57 -19.69 -0.95
C THR A 109 8.70 -20.71 -1.07
N PRO A 110 8.45 -22.00 -0.78
CA PRO A 110 9.49 -23.03 -0.84
C PRO A 110 10.04 -23.33 -2.24
N GLN A 111 9.32 -22.98 -3.32
CA GLN A 111 9.78 -23.23 -4.69
C GLN A 111 11.00 -22.37 -5.01
N SER A 112 12.18 -23.01 -5.08
CA SER A 112 13.47 -22.50 -5.59
C SER A 112 13.67 -20.96 -5.67
N ARG A 113 13.36 -20.28 -4.55
CA ARG A 113 13.56 -18.85 -4.23
C ARG A 113 12.52 -17.84 -4.77
N GLY A 114 11.23 -18.18 -4.75
CA GLY A 114 10.14 -17.24 -5.04
C GLY A 114 9.53 -16.53 -3.83
N TYR A 115 8.73 -15.50 -4.09
CA TYR A 115 7.81 -14.86 -3.14
C TYR A 115 6.49 -14.56 -3.85
N ILE A 116 5.41 -14.46 -3.09
CA ILE A 116 4.15 -13.89 -3.56
C ILE A 116 3.83 -12.59 -2.81
N ILE A 117 3.12 -11.70 -3.48
CA ILE A 117 2.66 -10.45 -2.87
C ILE A 117 1.32 -10.71 -2.17
N ALA A 118 1.31 -10.55 -0.86
CA ALA A 118 0.10 -10.66 -0.04
C ALA A 118 -0.76 -9.39 -0.14
N GLU A 119 -0.11 -8.23 -0.09
CA GLU A 119 -0.74 -6.91 -0.25
C GLU A 119 0.27 -5.84 -0.66
N ILE A 120 -0.25 -4.69 -1.09
CA ILE A 120 0.52 -3.46 -1.31
C ILE A 120 -0.13 -2.38 -0.48
N ASP A 121 0.59 -1.88 0.51
CA ASP A 121 0.18 -0.79 1.38
C ASP A 121 0.73 0.54 0.85
N SER A 122 -0.12 1.55 0.75
CA SER A 122 0.24 2.90 0.28
C SER A 122 0.34 3.92 1.40
N VAL A 123 -0.04 3.56 2.64
CA VAL A 123 0.11 4.37 3.86
C VAL A 123 0.84 3.56 4.94
N PRO A 124 2.02 2.99 4.64
CA PRO A 124 2.58 1.94 5.48
C PRO A 124 3.17 2.46 6.78
N GLY A 125 2.83 1.80 7.89
CA GLY A 125 3.64 1.84 9.11
C GLY A 125 4.95 1.06 8.97
N GLY A 126 5.78 1.08 10.00
CA GLY A 126 7.06 0.37 10.07
C GLY A 126 8.25 1.17 9.51
N ILE A 127 8.04 2.38 8.98
CA ILE A 127 9.13 3.19 8.38
C ILE A 127 10.15 3.59 9.45
N GLY A 128 9.68 4.13 10.57
CA GLY A 128 10.53 4.53 11.68
C GLY A 128 11.16 3.31 12.35
N LEU A 129 10.40 2.22 12.51
CA LEU A 129 10.94 0.94 12.96
C LEU A 129 12.10 0.45 12.10
N THR A 130 11.91 0.35 10.77
CA THR A 130 12.95 -0.15 9.87
C THR A 130 14.16 0.78 9.90
N GLY A 131 13.96 2.10 9.97
CA GLY A 131 15.06 3.06 10.18
C GLY A 131 15.83 2.83 11.48
N TRP A 132 15.15 2.54 12.58
CA TRP A 132 15.80 2.22 13.86
C TRP A 132 16.56 0.89 13.80
N LEU A 133 15.98 -0.15 13.18
CA LEU A 133 16.64 -1.43 12.94
C LEU A 133 17.90 -1.23 12.08
N ASN A 134 17.80 -0.46 11.00
CA ASN A 134 18.94 -0.12 10.15
C ASN A 134 20.09 0.48 10.97
N GLN A 135 19.81 1.51 11.80
CA GLN A 135 20.83 2.13 12.65
C GLN A 135 21.44 1.15 13.65
N THR A 136 20.58 0.39 14.34
CA THR A 136 20.99 -0.49 15.42
C THR A 136 21.85 -1.65 14.92
N TYR A 137 21.42 -2.32 13.85
CA TYR A 137 22.14 -3.47 13.31
C TYR A 137 23.41 -3.05 12.56
N SER A 138 23.42 -1.87 11.94
CA SER A 138 24.62 -1.33 11.29
C SER A 138 25.79 -1.07 12.26
N ALA A 139 25.53 -1.01 13.56
CA ALA A 139 26.58 -0.85 14.57
C ALA A 139 27.46 -2.11 14.72
N PHE A 140 26.98 -3.27 14.29
CA PHE A 140 27.69 -4.55 14.41
C PHE A 140 27.74 -5.38 13.13
N ASP A 141 27.05 -4.96 12.06
CA ASP A 141 27.06 -5.57 10.73
C ASP A 141 27.14 -4.49 9.64
N GLN A 142 28.14 -4.56 8.77
CA GLN A 142 28.34 -3.57 7.70
C GLN A 142 27.54 -3.88 6.42
N GLU A 143 26.92 -5.06 6.32
CA GLU A 143 26.21 -5.54 5.13
C GLU A 143 24.69 -5.33 5.22
N ILE A 144 24.21 -4.55 6.19
CA ILE A 144 22.80 -4.18 6.32
C ILE A 144 22.34 -3.43 5.07
N ILE A 145 21.31 -3.94 4.41
CA ILE A 145 20.72 -3.33 3.20
C ILE A 145 20.23 -1.91 3.53
N GLY A 146 20.64 -0.94 2.71
CA GLY A 146 20.39 0.49 2.93
C GLY A 146 21.30 1.14 3.98
N GLY A 147 22.16 0.37 4.66
CA GLY A 147 23.04 0.85 5.73
C GLY A 147 22.28 1.48 6.89
N ALA A 148 22.98 2.28 7.71
CA ALA A 148 22.38 2.92 8.88
C ALA A 148 21.33 4.00 8.55
N ASN A 149 21.35 4.52 7.32
CA ASN A 149 20.68 5.78 6.98
C ASN A 149 19.70 5.69 5.81
N GLY A 150 19.70 4.60 5.03
CA GLY A 150 18.94 4.51 3.79
C GLY A 150 17.45 4.78 3.95
N MET A 151 16.82 4.31 5.03
CA MET A 151 15.40 4.59 5.31
C MET A 151 15.15 6.06 5.63
N LEU A 152 16.04 6.72 6.38
CA LEU A 152 15.91 8.15 6.70
C LEU A 152 16.12 9.00 5.44
N ASP A 153 17.15 8.69 4.65
CA ASP A 153 17.47 9.43 3.43
C ASP A 153 16.35 9.22 2.37
N GLY A 154 15.83 7.99 2.28
CA GLY A 154 14.67 7.66 1.45
C GLY A 154 13.41 8.42 1.87
N PHE A 155 13.08 8.44 3.16
CA PHE A 155 11.91 9.18 3.65
C PHE A 155 12.07 10.70 3.53
N GLN A 156 13.28 11.24 3.74
CA GLN A 156 13.56 12.67 3.49
C GLN A 156 13.23 13.05 2.05
N SER A 157 13.47 12.15 1.09
CA SER A 157 13.14 12.40 -0.33
C SER A 157 11.63 12.56 -0.58
N VAL A 158 10.77 12.05 0.31
CA VAL A 158 9.30 12.14 0.23
C VAL A 158 8.83 13.57 0.41
N LEU A 159 9.37 14.28 1.40
CA LEU A 159 9.19 15.72 1.61
C LEU A 159 10.57 16.37 1.79
N PRO A 160 11.24 16.78 0.70
CA PRO A 160 12.64 17.24 0.73
C PRO A 160 12.90 18.41 1.70
N ASN A 161 11.90 19.24 1.95
CA ASN A 161 11.98 20.41 2.82
C ASN A 161 11.53 20.13 4.28
N GLY A 162 11.21 18.88 4.59
CA GLY A 162 10.44 18.53 5.77
C GLY A 162 8.95 18.79 5.60
N GLY A 163 8.18 18.48 6.63
CA GLY A 163 6.73 18.64 6.60
C GLY A 163 6.06 18.04 7.83
N ASP A 164 4.73 18.03 7.79
CA ASP A 164 3.91 17.51 8.87
C ASP A 164 3.51 16.06 8.58
N ILE A 165 3.89 15.15 9.47
CA ILE A 165 3.37 13.79 9.53
C ILE A 165 2.04 13.86 10.31
N VAL A 166 0.93 13.79 9.59
CA VAL A 166 -0.41 13.97 10.15
C VAL A 166 -1.02 12.60 10.43
N ILE A 167 -1.11 12.23 11.70
CA ILE A 167 -1.50 10.89 12.16
C ILE A 167 -2.84 10.91 12.88
N SER A 168 -3.80 10.07 12.45
CA SER A 168 -5.11 9.97 13.11
C SER A 168 -5.08 9.10 14.37
N GLN A 169 -6.15 9.18 15.15
CA GLN A 169 -6.38 8.36 16.33
C GLN A 169 -6.52 6.87 15.96
N GLU A 170 -7.09 6.55 14.80
CA GLU A 170 -7.16 5.16 14.29
C GLU A 170 -5.75 4.57 14.11
N ALA A 171 -4.79 5.40 13.70
CA ALA A 171 -3.41 5.00 13.49
C ALA A 171 -2.49 5.25 14.70
N ALA A 172 -3.03 5.59 15.89
CA ALA A 172 -2.25 6.07 17.02
C ALA A 172 -1.17 5.09 17.53
N THR A 173 -1.33 3.78 17.30
CA THR A 173 -0.34 2.76 17.66
C THR A 173 1.01 2.95 16.96
N TYR A 174 1.04 3.60 15.80
CA TYR A 174 2.23 3.91 15.02
C TYR A 174 2.87 5.27 15.36
N ARG A 175 2.24 6.08 16.23
CA ARG A 175 2.77 7.40 16.58
C ARG A 175 4.24 7.37 17.08
N PRO A 176 4.66 6.43 17.94
CA PRO A 176 6.02 6.44 18.47
C PRO A 176 7.10 6.29 17.38
N GLU A 177 6.89 5.42 16.37
CA GLU A 177 7.86 5.30 15.27
C GLU A 177 7.93 6.57 14.40
N MET A 178 6.81 7.27 14.22
CA MET A 178 6.78 8.50 13.43
C MET A 178 7.46 9.64 14.18
N GLU A 179 7.32 9.69 15.50
CA GLU A 179 8.02 10.66 16.37
C GLU A 179 9.52 10.40 16.36
N TRP A 180 9.93 9.12 16.45
CA TRP A 180 11.32 8.72 16.31
C TRP A 180 11.89 9.14 14.94
N LEU A 181 11.16 8.88 13.86
CA LEU A 181 11.55 9.22 12.49
C LEU A 181 11.74 10.74 12.34
N ALA A 182 10.75 11.54 12.76
CA ALA A 182 10.82 13.00 12.71
C ALA A 182 11.99 13.55 13.54
N ALA A 183 12.21 13.02 14.76
CA ALA A 183 13.31 13.43 15.61
C ALA A 183 14.67 13.16 14.96
N ARG A 184 14.84 11.99 14.31
CA ARG A 184 16.08 11.65 13.59
C ARG A 184 16.31 12.50 12.35
N LEU A 185 15.26 12.81 11.59
CA LEU A 185 15.36 13.69 10.43
C LEU A 185 15.74 15.11 10.83
N ASN A 186 15.17 15.64 11.92
CA ASN A 186 15.49 16.98 12.43
C ASN A 186 16.93 17.11 12.98
N GLN A 187 17.56 16.01 13.41
CA GLN A 187 18.94 16.01 13.93
C GLN A 187 20.00 15.96 12.83
N ARG A 188 19.60 15.69 11.57
CA ARG A 188 20.54 15.43 10.47
C ARG A 188 20.61 16.64 9.54
N ARG A 189 21.83 16.98 9.11
CA ARG A 189 22.07 17.67 7.84
C ARG A 189 22.11 16.62 6.75
N THR A 190 21.10 16.56 5.90
CA THR A 190 21.15 15.73 4.69
C THR A 190 22.03 16.42 3.64
N PRO A 191 23.06 15.74 3.08
CA PRO A 191 23.96 16.35 2.11
C PRO A 191 23.27 16.80 0.81
N ASN A 192 22.08 16.25 0.51
CA ASN A 192 21.36 16.43 -0.74
C ASN A 192 20.25 17.51 -0.67
N VAL A 193 20.23 18.38 0.35
CA VAL A 193 19.21 19.41 0.52
C VAL A 193 19.85 20.79 0.66
N GLU A 194 19.40 21.76 -0.15
CA GLU A 194 19.91 23.15 -0.20
C GLU A 194 19.64 23.98 1.07
N HIS A 195 18.81 23.50 2.00
CA HIS A 195 18.38 24.24 3.18
C HIS A 195 18.82 23.59 4.49
N GLN A 196 19.19 24.46 5.44
CA GLN A 196 20.08 24.12 6.55
C GLN A 196 19.43 23.29 7.66
N THR A 197 18.10 23.11 7.66
CA THR A 197 17.33 22.24 8.58
C THR A 197 15.94 21.93 8.00
N SER A 198 15.67 20.70 7.58
CA SER A 198 14.29 20.24 7.29
C SER A 198 13.51 20.20 8.60
N LYS A 199 12.30 20.80 8.65
CA LYS A 199 11.47 20.84 9.86
C LYS A 199 10.36 19.80 9.79
N TRP A 200 10.55 18.69 10.50
CA TRP A 200 9.56 17.62 10.63
C TRP A 200 8.79 17.73 11.92
N ARG A 201 7.47 17.53 11.85
CA ARG A 201 6.59 17.44 13.02
C ARG A 201 5.66 16.25 12.88
N VAL A 202 5.33 15.61 14.00
CA VAL A 202 4.23 14.67 14.08
C VAL A 202 3.05 15.37 14.75
N VAL A 203 1.91 15.39 14.10
CA VAL A 203 0.73 16.14 14.55
C VAL A 203 -0.52 15.27 14.47
N ALA A 204 -1.45 15.44 15.41
CA ALA A 204 -2.72 14.72 15.40
C ALA A 204 -3.62 15.21 14.26
N ALA A 205 -4.19 14.29 13.48
CA ALA A 205 -5.06 14.62 12.36
C ALA A 205 -6.32 15.37 12.80
N GLU A 206 -6.84 15.03 13.98
CA GLU A 206 -8.09 15.54 14.54
C GLU A 206 -8.04 17.06 14.78
N ASN A 207 -6.85 17.56 15.10
CA ASN A 207 -6.60 18.97 15.41
C ASN A 207 -5.70 19.65 14.37
N TYR A 208 -5.41 18.97 13.24
CA TYR A 208 -4.50 19.52 12.25
C TYR A 208 -5.13 20.68 11.48
N GLU A 209 -4.39 21.78 11.40
CA GLU A 209 -4.69 22.89 10.52
C GLU A 209 -3.44 23.24 9.69
N PRO A 210 -3.59 23.44 8.37
CA PRO A 210 -2.49 23.91 7.53
C PRO A 210 -1.96 25.24 8.08
N THR A 211 -0.73 25.21 8.60
CA THR A 211 -0.10 26.37 9.24
C THR A 211 0.76 27.13 8.25
N LYS A 212 0.68 28.46 8.29
CA LYS A 212 1.62 29.34 7.58
C LYS A 212 3.00 29.23 8.22
N THR A 213 4.04 29.07 7.42
CA THR A 213 5.43 29.11 7.86
C THR A 213 6.09 30.42 7.45
N GLU A 214 6.88 30.98 8.37
CA GLU A 214 7.73 32.15 8.11
C GLU A 214 8.88 31.85 7.13
N VAL A 215 9.18 30.56 6.93
CA VAL A 215 10.18 30.08 5.97
C VAL A 215 9.46 29.73 4.66
N PRO A 216 9.82 30.35 3.52
CA PRO A 216 9.27 29.98 2.22
C PRO A 216 9.70 28.55 1.85
N SER A 217 8.75 27.70 1.46
CA SER A 217 9.04 26.40 0.85
C SER A 217 9.66 26.62 -0.53
N PRO A 218 10.83 26.04 -0.85
CA PRO A 218 11.43 26.19 -2.18
C PRO A 218 10.62 25.49 -3.28
N GLN A 219 10.93 25.89 -4.52
CA GLN A 219 10.13 25.82 -5.76
C GLN A 219 9.71 24.43 -6.26
N SER A 220 10.15 23.35 -5.63
CA SER A 220 9.88 21.98 -6.08
C SER A 220 8.79 21.32 -5.23
N SER A 221 7.55 21.37 -5.72
CA SER A 221 6.48 20.51 -5.21
C SER A 221 6.92 19.04 -5.25
N PRO A 222 6.83 18.28 -4.14
CA PRO A 222 7.13 16.84 -4.14
C PRO A 222 6.25 16.03 -5.11
N SER A 223 5.11 16.60 -5.54
CA SER A 223 4.19 16.07 -6.55
C SER A 223 4.60 16.37 -8.00
N GLY A 224 5.65 17.17 -8.23
CA GLY A 224 6.02 17.62 -9.59
C GLY A 224 5.08 18.68 -10.18
N ARG A 225 4.19 19.27 -9.36
CA ARG A 225 3.36 20.43 -9.73
C ARG A 225 4.25 21.66 -9.93
N GLY A 226 4.82 21.81 -11.12
CA GLY A 226 5.46 23.06 -11.52
C GLY A 226 4.42 24.18 -11.54
N GLY A 227 4.66 25.26 -10.79
CA GLY A 227 3.84 26.48 -10.87
C GLY A 227 3.39 27.12 -9.56
N ARG A 228 4.02 26.82 -8.41
CA ARG A 228 3.73 27.60 -7.19
C ARG A 228 4.42 28.98 -7.29
N GLU A 229 3.66 30.02 -7.64
CA GLU A 229 4.13 31.40 -7.55
C GLU A 229 4.44 31.75 -6.08
N VAL A 230 5.64 32.27 -5.87
CA VAL A 230 6.17 32.62 -4.55
C VAL A 230 5.56 33.95 -4.11
N THR A 231 4.50 33.89 -3.31
CA THR A 231 4.30 34.91 -2.28
C THR A 231 5.11 34.47 -1.07
N GLY A 232 5.83 35.36 -0.39
CA GLY A 232 6.78 35.06 0.71
C GLY A 232 6.21 34.39 1.97
N GLU A 233 5.08 33.68 1.88
CA GLU A 233 4.43 32.88 2.91
C GLU A 233 4.34 31.41 2.43
N GLY A 234 4.98 30.47 3.14
CA GLY A 234 4.93 29.04 2.86
C GLY A 234 3.87 28.31 3.67
N PHE A 235 3.42 27.13 3.23
CA PHE A 235 2.74 26.16 4.09
C PHE A 235 3.56 24.86 4.07
N GLN A 236 3.47 24.07 5.13
CA GLN A 236 4.11 22.76 5.17
C GLN A 236 3.34 21.73 4.36
N ASP A 237 4.07 20.95 3.57
CA ASP A 237 3.53 19.76 2.92
C ASP A 237 3.27 18.66 3.95
N VAL A 238 2.36 17.76 3.60
CA VAL A 238 1.81 16.77 4.53
C VAL A 238 2.17 15.36 4.07
N TYR A 239 2.76 14.60 4.97
CA TYR A 239 2.73 13.15 4.90
C TYR A 239 1.51 12.66 5.69
N ARG A 240 0.46 12.19 5.00
CA ARG A 240 -0.72 11.66 5.70
C ARG A 240 -0.43 10.27 6.26
N PHE A 241 -0.80 10.08 7.52
CA PHE A 241 -0.79 8.81 8.21
C PHE A 241 -2.17 8.55 8.82
N PHE A 242 -3.17 8.60 7.94
CA PHE A 242 -4.56 8.29 8.22
C PHE A 242 -5.18 7.64 6.98
N GLU A 243 -6.17 6.80 7.22
CA GLU A 243 -6.90 6.07 6.19
C GLU A 243 -8.00 6.93 5.56
N LEU A 244 -8.30 6.70 4.29
CA LEU A 244 -9.33 7.48 3.60
C LEU A 244 -10.76 7.08 3.98
N PHE A 245 -10.96 5.91 4.58
CA PHE A 245 -12.26 5.57 5.19
C PHE A 245 -12.49 6.31 6.53
N ASP A 246 -11.41 6.78 7.17
CA ASP A 246 -11.43 7.41 8.49
C ASP A 246 -11.69 8.92 8.44
N LEU A 247 -11.77 9.52 7.25
CA LEU A 247 -12.02 10.97 7.09
C LEU A 247 -13.23 11.50 7.89
N PRO A 248 -14.37 10.78 8.02
CA PRO A 248 -15.49 11.23 8.84
C PRO A 248 -15.14 11.46 10.32
N ASN A 249 -14.10 10.79 10.84
CA ASN A 249 -13.65 10.90 12.23
C ASN A 249 -12.60 12.00 12.43
N ILE A 250 -12.26 12.78 11.40
CA ILE A 250 -11.24 13.83 11.44
C ILE A 250 -11.93 15.21 11.28
N PRO A 251 -12.32 15.91 12.37
CA PRO A 251 -13.12 17.13 12.30
C PRO A 251 -12.49 18.26 11.45
N GLY A 252 -11.16 18.34 11.39
CA GLY A 252 -10.40 19.33 10.63
C GLY A 252 -10.15 19.00 9.15
N ILE A 253 -10.51 17.81 8.67
CA ILE A 253 -10.05 17.31 7.36
C ILE A 253 -10.43 18.21 6.19
N LYS A 254 -11.61 18.84 6.25
CA LYS A 254 -12.10 19.74 5.18
C LYS A 254 -11.17 20.92 4.95
N LYS A 255 -10.52 21.45 6.00
CA LYS A 255 -9.55 22.55 5.88
C LYS A 255 -8.30 22.07 5.13
N THR A 256 -7.81 20.89 5.47
CA THR A 256 -6.65 20.23 4.85
C THR A 256 -6.89 19.93 3.38
N LEU A 257 -8.03 19.30 3.05
CA LEU A 257 -8.42 19.01 1.67
C LEU A 257 -8.59 20.28 0.84
N ARG A 258 -9.17 21.34 1.42
CA ARG A 258 -9.29 22.64 0.77
C ARG A 258 -7.91 23.26 0.48
N ALA A 259 -6.99 23.24 1.44
CA ALA A 259 -5.64 23.76 1.24
C ALA A 259 -4.90 22.98 0.13
N ASN A 260 -5.04 21.65 0.09
CA ASN A 260 -4.49 20.86 -1.02
C ASN A 260 -5.16 21.20 -2.35
N ALA A 261 -6.46 21.43 -2.33
CA ALA A 261 -7.21 21.77 -3.53
C ALA A 261 -6.85 23.13 -4.13
N GLU A 262 -6.50 24.09 -3.27
CA GLU A 262 -6.02 25.43 -3.61
C GLU A 262 -4.52 25.44 -3.94
N GLY A 263 -3.82 24.29 -3.93
CA GLY A 263 -2.39 24.21 -4.19
C GLY A 263 -1.52 24.81 -3.07
N LYS A 264 -2.09 25.02 -1.88
CA LYS A 264 -1.35 25.55 -0.72
C LYS A 264 -0.50 24.49 -0.03
N ILE A 265 -0.87 23.22 -0.09
CA ILE A 265 -0.08 22.11 0.45
C ILE A 265 -0.10 20.94 -0.52
N ASP A 266 0.99 20.20 -0.61
CA ASP A 266 0.97 18.85 -1.16
C ASP A 266 0.65 17.84 -0.05
N ILE A 267 -0.10 16.78 -0.40
CA ILE A 267 -0.41 15.66 0.50
C ILE A 267 0.07 14.39 -0.18
N THR A 268 0.96 13.65 0.50
CA THR A 268 1.39 12.32 0.08
C THR A 268 1.19 11.32 1.23
N PRO A 269 0.76 10.09 0.97
CA PRO A 269 0.14 9.61 -0.27
C PRO A 269 -1.11 10.43 -0.68
N PRO A 270 -1.47 10.49 -1.98
CA PRO A 270 -2.56 11.35 -2.45
C PRO A 270 -3.93 10.87 -1.96
N ILE A 271 -4.93 11.76 -1.98
CA ILE A 271 -6.32 11.45 -1.62
C ILE A 271 -7.01 10.71 -2.77
N LYS A 272 -6.62 9.45 -2.97
CA LYS A 272 -7.07 8.58 -4.06
C LYS A 272 -7.43 7.19 -3.51
N PRO A 273 -8.66 7.00 -2.99
CA PRO A 273 -9.03 5.73 -2.35
C PRO A 273 -8.95 4.56 -3.33
N TYR A 274 -9.17 4.79 -4.63
CA TYR A 274 -9.03 3.75 -5.64
C TYR A 274 -7.62 3.20 -5.76
N LEU A 275 -6.55 3.87 -5.29
CA LEU A 275 -5.17 3.34 -5.30
C LEU A 275 -4.85 2.45 -4.09
N GLU A 276 -5.71 2.44 -3.07
CA GLU A 276 -5.56 1.65 -1.84
C GLU A 276 -6.35 0.33 -1.90
N GLU A 277 -6.98 0.05 -3.05
CA GLU A 277 -7.87 -1.10 -3.24
C GLU A 277 -7.13 -2.42 -3.48
N LYS A 278 -7.51 -3.46 -2.72
CA LYS A 278 -7.03 -4.84 -2.96
C LYS A 278 -7.57 -5.42 -4.28
N MET A 279 -8.71 -4.90 -4.77
CA MET A 279 -9.31 -5.24 -6.06
C MET A 279 -8.34 -5.17 -7.24
N TRP A 280 -7.28 -4.36 -7.18
CA TRP A 280 -6.27 -4.31 -8.25
C TRP A 280 -5.65 -5.67 -8.55
N PHE A 281 -5.52 -6.56 -7.56
CA PHE A 281 -5.04 -7.92 -7.80
C PHE A 281 -6.02 -8.74 -8.63
N ALA A 282 -7.33 -8.61 -8.40
CA ALA A 282 -8.33 -9.29 -9.22
C ALA A 282 -8.42 -8.67 -10.63
N LEU A 283 -8.42 -7.33 -10.73
CA LEU A 283 -8.45 -6.60 -12.00
C LEU A 283 -7.22 -6.91 -12.89
N PHE A 284 -6.07 -7.17 -12.29
CA PHE A 284 -4.86 -7.58 -13.00
C PHE A 284 -5.05 -8.86 -13.82
N TRP A 285 -5.85 -9.81 -13.31
CA TRP A 285 -6.08 -11.11 -13.94
C TRP A 285 -7.24 -11.14 -14.96
N LEU A 286 -8.05 -10.09 -15.03
CA LEU A 286 -9.20 -10.04 -15.95
C LEU A 286 -8.75 -9.95 -17.41
N LYS A 287 -9.18 -10.94 -18.22
CA LYS A 287 -8.85 -11.04 -19.65
C LYS A 287 -9.11 -9.75 -20.45
N PRO A 288 -10.24 -9.03 -20.28
CA PRO A 288 -10.48 -7.77 -20.99
C PRO A 288 -9.45 -6.67 -20.72
N LEU A 289 -8.76 -6.71 -19.58
CA LEU A 289 -7.74 -5.72 -19.20
C LEU A 289 -6.31 -6.15 -19.59
N ARG A 290 -6.13 -7.37 -20.12
CA ARG A 290 -4.80 -7.94 -20.41
C ARG A 290 -3.95 -7.06 -21.34
N GLU A 291 -4.52 -6.58 -22.44
CA GLU A 291 -3.77 -5.75 -23.40
C GLU A 291 -3.44 -4.36 -22.83
N PHE A 292 -4.31 -3.83 -21.97
CA PHE A 292 -3.99 -2.61 -21.21
C PHE A 292 -2.76 -2.84 -20.32
N TRP A 293 -2.75 -3.92 -19.53
CA TRP A 293 -1.62 -4.23 -18.65
C TRP A 293 -0.33 -4.47 -19.43
N ARG A 294 -0.37 -5.24 -20.51
CA ARG A 294 0.81 -5.48 -21.36
C ARG A 294 1.40 -4.18 -21.93
N ARG A 295 0.53 -3.25 -22.35
CA ARG A 295 0.97 -1.95 -22.89
C ARG A 295 1.55 -1.04 -21.82
N GLU A 296 0.85 -0.84 -20.70
CA GLU A 296 1.26 0.15 -19.68
C GLU A 296 2.43 -0.33 -18.81
N LEU A 297 2.54 -1.64 -18.57
CA LEU A 297 3.63 -2.23 -17.80
C LEU A 297 4.82 -2.60 -18.71
N GLY A 298 4.57 -2.88 -19.98
CA GLY A 298 5.50 -3.58 -20.86
C GLY A 298 5.50 -5.09 -20.61
N GLU A 299 5.76 -5.87 -21.66
CA GLU A 299 5.67 -7.34 -21.63
C GLU A 299 6.50 -7.96 -20.49
N LYS A 300 7.72 -7.47 -20.27
CA LYS A 300 8.64 -7.98 -19.24
C LYS A 300 8.06 -7.82 -17.84
N TYR A 301 7.55 -6.62 -17.50
CA TYR A 301 7.01 -6.37 -16.16
C TYR A 301 5.66 -7.05 -15.96
N PHE A 302 4.83 -7.11 -17.01
CA PHE A 302 3.58 -7.85 -16.95
C PHE A 302 3.81 -9.33 -16.59
N ILE A 303 4.72 -10.03 -17.30
CA ILE A 303 5.05 -11.43 -17.00
C ILE A 303 5.62 -11.57 -15.58
N LYS A 304 6.53 -10.68 -15.16
CA LYS A 304 7.10 -10.72 -13.81
C LYS A 304 6.08 -10.47 -12.70
N LEU A 305 5.11 -9.60 -12.91
CA LEU A 305 4.03 -9.38 -11.96
C LEU A 305 3.04 -10.56 -11.94
N GLN A 306 2.81 -11.25 -13.06
CA GLN A 306 2.04 -12.49 -13.08
C GLN A 306 2.68 -13.63 -12.27
N GLU A 307 4.01 -13.63 -12.13
CA GLU A 307 4.72 -14.62 -11.31
C GLU A 307 4.52 -14.42 -9.80
N VAL A 308 4.23 -13.19 -9.35
CA VAL A 308 4.25 -12.81 -7.93
C VAL A 308 2.92 -12.28 -7.39
N ILE A 309 2.01 -11.77 -8.23
CA ILE A 309 0.64 -11.39 -7.83
C ILE A 309 -0.21 -12.67 -7.86
N PRO A 310 -0.76 -13.15 -6.73
CA PRO A 310 -1.55 -14.38 -6.75
C PRO A 310 -2.83 -14.23 -7.57
N TYR A 311 -3.26 -15.34 -8.20
CA TYR A 311 -4.51 -15.35 -8.96
C TYR A 311 -5.69 -14.98 -8.05
N SER A 312 -6.46 -13.98 -8.50
CA SER A 312 -7.51 -13.36 -7.71
C SER A 312 -8.76 -13.11 -8.56
N TRP A 313 -9.92 -13.16 -7.93
CA TRP A 313 -11.23 -12.95 -8.53
C TRP A 313 -11.99 -11.85 -7.77
N LEU A 314 -12.87 -11.15 -8.48
CA LEU A 314 -13.91 -10.31 -7.86
C LEU A 314 -15.10 -11.20 -7.53
N LEU A 315 -15.63 -11.13 -6.31
CA LEU A 315 -16.90 -11.80 -5.95
C LEU A 315 -18.12 -11.03 -6.51
N ASP A 316 -18.09 -10.71 -7.81
CA ASP A 316 -19.18 -10.04 -8.51
C ASP A 316 -20.38 -11.01 -8.65
N PRO A 317 -21.58 -10.65 -8.14
CA PRO A 317 -22.76 -11.51 -8.21
C PRO A 317 -23.47 -11.49 -9.59
N THR A 318 -22.93 -10.79 -10.59
CA THR A 318 -23.51 -10.73 -11.94
C THR A 318 -23.67 -12.14 -12.53
N PRO A 319 -24.89 -12.55 -12.94
CA PRO A 319 -25.12 -13.88 -13.52
C PRO A 319 -24.29 -14.11 -14.79
N LEU A 320 -23.66 -15.28 -14.87
CA LEU A 320 -22.92 -15.69 -16.07
C LEU A 320 -23.87 -16.22 -17.16
N PRO A 321 -23.55 -16.03 -18.45
CA PRO A 321 -24.23 -16.74 -19.53
C PRO A 321 -24.07 -18.26 -19.36
N GLN A 322 -25.09 -19.04 -19.74
CA GLN A 322 -25.19 -20.50 -19.50
C GLN A 322 -23.97 -21.37 -19.92
N HIS A 323 -23.07 -20.86 -20.77
CA HIS A 323 -21.88 -21.56 -21.26
C HIS A 323 -20.57 -21.01 -20.67
N ALA A 324 -20.64 -20.07 -19.72
CA ALA A 324 -19.50 -19.43 -19.10
C ALA A 324 -19.27 -19.95 -17.67
N VAL A 325 -18.02 -19.88 -17.23
CA VAL A 325 -17.57 -20.27 -15.89
C VAL A 325 -16.61 -19.24 -15.32
N ILE A 326 -16.49 -19.20 -13.99
CA ILE A 326 -15.43 -18.47 -13.29
C ILE A 326 -14.11 -19.24 -13.51
N PRO A 327 -13.13 -18.65 -14.22
CA PRO A 327 -11.95 -19.39 -14.66
C PRO A 327 -11.15 -19.97 -13.49
N ARG A 328 -10.63 -21.20 -13.67
CA ARG A 328 -9.81 -21.97 -12.70
C ARG A 328 -10.56 -22.48 -11.46
N LEU A 329 -11.78 -22.00 -11.22
CA LEU A 329 -12.71 -22.58 -10.24
C LEU A 329 -13.73 -23.49 -10.92
N GLU A 330 -13.98 -23.26 -12.22
CA GLU A 330 -14.92 -24.03 -13.05
C GLU A 330 -16.35 -24.08 -12.46
N ILE A 331 -16.75 -22.99 -11.79
CA ILE A 331 -18.09 -22.77 -11.22
C ILE A 331 -18.89 -21.78 -12.07
N HIS A 332 -20.21 -21.89 -12.07
CA HIS A 332 -21.11 -20.99 -12.81
C HIS A 332 -21.69 -19.87 -11.93
N ASP A 333 -21.89 -20.14 -10.63
CA ASP A 333 -22.32 -19.17 -9.62
C ASP A 333 -21.39 -19.24 -8.38
N TRP A 334 -21.07 -18.09 -7.77
CA TRP A 334 -20.27 -18.02 -6.55
C TRP A 334 -20.83 -18.83 -5.38
N ARG A 335 -22.15 -19.08 -5.34
CA ARG A 335 -22.79 -19.98 -4.35
C ARG A 335 -22.33 -21.42 -4.48
N GLU A 336 -21.76 -21.83 -5.60
CA GLU A 336 -21.13 -23.14 -5.73
C GLU A 336 -19.80 -23.20 -4.96
N ALA A 337 -19.05 -22.09 -4.88
CA ALA A 337 -17.84 -22.02 -4.07
C ALA A 337 -18.13 -22.26 -2.58
N ALA A 338 -19.35 -21.96 -2.10
CA ALA A 338 -19.77 -22.27 -0.74
C ALA A 338 -19.78 -23.78 -0.45
N LYS A 339 -19.89 -24.63 -1.48
CA LYS A 339 -19.96 -26.09 -1.38
C LYS A 339 -18.60 -26.78 -1.53
N PHE A 340 -17.51 -26.04 -1.74
CA PHE A 340 -16.16 -26.60 -1.87
C PHE A 340 -15.80 -27.43 -0.64
N SER A 341 -14.97 -28.47 -0.78
CA SER A 341 -14.46 -29.18 0.40
C SER A 341 -13.33 -28.39 1.07
N GLN A 342 -12.90 -28.73 2.29
CA GLN A 342 -11.82 -27.99 2.98
C GLN A 342 -10.53 -27.91 2.16
N LYS A 343 -10.15 -28.98 1.45
CA LYS A 343 -8.98 -29.02 0.55
C LYS A 343 -9.13 -28.12 -0.69
N ASP A 344 -10.35 -27.84 -1.11
CA ASP A 344 -10.62 -26.99 -2.29
C ASP A 344 -10.74 -25.51 -1.89
N ARG A 345 -10.56 -25.19 -0.59
CA ARG A 345 -10.66 -23.85 -0.01
C ARG A 345 -9.32 -23.28 0.45
N GLU A 346 -8.23 -23.59 -0.25
CA GLU A 346 -6.98 -22.81 -0.18
C GLU A 346 -7.15 -21.43 -0.83
N LEU A 347 -8.15 -20.70 -0.35
CA LEU A 347 -8.72 -19.49 -0.89
C LEU A 347 -8.89 -18.49 0.25
N LEU A 348 -8.38 -17.29 0.05
CA LEU A 348 -8.51 -16.15 0.93
C LEU A 348 -9.66 -15.27 0.46
N LEU A 349 -10.58 -14.94 1.35
CA LEU A 349 -11.50 -13.83 1.16
C LEU A 349 -10.89 -12.57 1.75
N LYS A 350 -10.87 -11.48 0.98
CA LYS A 350 -10.33 -10.18 1.40
C LYS A 350 -11.30 -9.07 1.05
N VAL A 351 -11.78 -8.34 2.05
CA VAL A 351 -12.53 -7.09 1.83
C VAL A 351 -11.59 -6.05 1.21
N SER A 352 -12.06 -5.34 0.20
CA SER A 352 -11.22 -4.40 -0.55
C SER A 352 -11.26 -2.97 0.00
N GLY A 353 -10.08 -2.45 0.36
CA GLY A 353 -9.66 -1.04 0.43
C GLY A 353 -10.41 -0.09 1.36
N PHE A 354 -11.68 0.17 1.10
CA PHE A 354 -12.44 1.22 1.78
C PHE A 354 -13.31 0.68 2.92
N SER A 355 -12.68 0.13 3.96
CA SER A 355 -13.39 -0.43 5.11
C SER A 355 -12.55 -0.37 6.39
N PRO A 356 -13.15 -0.09 7.56
CA PRO A 356 -12.49 -0.28 8.85
C PRO A 356 -12.01 -1.74 9.08
N LEU A 357 -12.60 -2.70 8.38
CA LEU A 357 -12.16 -4.10 8.39
C LEU A 357 -10.93 -4.35 7.51
N GLY A 358 -10.56 -3.39 6.65
CA GLY A 358 -9.40 -3.46 5.77
C GLY A 358 -8.06 -3.34 6.52
N TRP A 359 -8.08 -2.93 7.78
CA TRP A 359 -6.91 -2.80 8.64
C TRP A 359 -6.60 -4.10 9.42
N GLY A 360 -5.35 -4.57 9.28
CA GLY A 360 -4.87 -5.82 9.87
C GLY A 360 -5.51 -7.08 9.28
N SER A 361 -5.43 -8.20 10.02
CA SER A 361 -5.99 -9.49 9.59
C SER A 361 -7.52 -9.60 9.69
N ARG A 362 -8.22 -8.56 10.17
CA ARG A 362 -9.66 -8.59 10.49
C ARG A 362 -10.55 -8.81 9.27
N GLY A 363 -10.13 -8.32 8.11
CA GLY A 363 -10.85 -8.46 6.83
C GLY A 363 -10.40 -9.64 5.96
N ILE A 364 -9.55 -10.53 6.50
CA ILE A 364 -8.99 -11.68 5.78
C ILE A 364 -9.55 -12.98 6.37
N SER A 365 -9.89 -13.93 5.52
CA SER A 365 -10.37 -15.25 5.96
C SER A 365 -9.85 -16.35 5.05
N LEU A 366 -9.16 -17.33 5.64
CA LEU A 366 -8.72 -18.52 4.92
C LEU A 366 -9.82 -19.58 4.97
N GLY A 367 -10.32 -19.97 3.79
CA GLY A 367 -11.45 -20.88 3.69
C GLY A 367 -11.20 -22.28 4.27
N SER A 368 -9.97 -22.78 4.26
CA SER A 368 -9.59 -24.07 4.85
C SER A 368 -9.66 -24.08 6.38
N ASP A 369 -9.50 -22.92 7.02
CA ASP A 369 -9.52 -22.77 8.48
C ASP A 369 -10.94 -22.61 9.03
N LEU A 370 -11.92 -22.45 8.14
CA LEU A 370 -13.31 -22.19 8.50
C LEU A 370 -14.18 -23.44 8.43
N ALA A 371 -15.11 -23.53 9.38
CA ALA A 371 -16.23 -24.47 9.28
C ALA A 371 -17.08 -24.15 8.05
N HIS A 372 -17.74 -25.18 7.49
CA HIS A 372 -18.53 -25.03 6.26
C HIS A 372 -19.57 -23.91 6.33
N ALA A 373 -20.34 -23.86 7.41
CA ALA A 373 -21.39 -22.86 7.61
C ALA A 373 -20.82 -21.43 7.63
N GLU A 374 -19.65 -21.24 8.24
CA GLU A 374 -19.00 -19.93 8.31
C GLU A 374 -18.43 -19.48 6.96
N TRP A 375 -17.83 -20.39 6.20
CA TRP A 375 -17.40 -20.12 4.82
C TRP A 375 -18.56 -19.70 3.91
N GLN A 376 -19.66 -20.44 3.95
CA GLN A 376 -20.87 -20.13 3.19
C GLN A 376 -21.41 -18.76 3.56
N LYS A 377 -21.55 -18.47 4.86
CA LYS A 377 -22.01 -17.17 5.36
C LYS A 377 -21.13 -16.01 4.85
N ARG A 378 -19.82 -16.19 4.79
CA ARG A 378 -18.90 -15.17 4.27
C ARG A 378 -19.04 -14.93 2.78
N ILE A 379 -19.23 -15.98 1.98
CA ILE A 379 -19.53 -15.84 0.55
C ILE A 379 -20.86 -15.13 0.34
N GLU A 380 -21.92 -15.54 1.04
CA GLU A 380 -23.24 -14.92 0.92
C GLU A 380 -23.20 -13.44 1.29
N ASN A 381 -22.50 -13.09 2.37
CA ASN A 381 -22.28 -11.71 2.77
C ASN A 381 -21.52 -10.92 1.69
N ALA A 382 -20.41 -11.48 1.17
CA ALA A 382 -19.60 -10.83 0.14
C ALA A 382 -20.41 -10.55 -1.14
N LEU A 383 -21.28 -11.47 -1.55
CA LEU A 383 -22.18 -11.28 -2.70
C LEU A 383 -23.24 -10.22 -2.42
N ALA A 384 -23.83 -10.23 -1.22
CA ALA A 384 -24.87 -9.27 -0.82
C ALA A 384 -24.34 -7.84 -0.67
N THR A 385 -23.07 -7.67 -0.27
CA THR A 385 -22.45 -6.36 -0.04
C THR A 385 -21.55 -5.92 -1.17
N PHE A 386 -21.51 -6.60 -2.33
CA PHE A 386 -20.51 -6.33 -3.37
C PHE A 386 -20.50 -4.87 -3.84
N ASP A 387 -21.67 -4.24 -3.99
CA ASP A 387 -21.80 -2.85 -4.46
C ASP A 387 -21.42 -1.78 -3.41
N SER A 388 -21.27 -2.17 -2.14
CA SER A 388 -20.92 -1.26 -1.04
C SER A 388 -19.61 -1.60 -0.34
N SER A 389 -19.16 -2.85 -0.41
CA SER A 389 -17.93 -3.36 0.19
C SER A 389 -17.45 -4.56 -0.64
N PRO A 390 -16.83 -4.32 -1.81
CA PRO A 390 -16.36 -5.38 -2.68
C PRO A 390 -15.39 -6.31 -1.96
N THR A 391 -15.53 -7.60 -2.21
CA THR A 391 -14.62 -8.63 -1.71
C THR A 391 -13.91 -9.28 -2.89
N ILE A 392 -12.62 -9.57 -2.71
CA ILE A 392 -11.87 -10.43 -3.62
C ILE A 392 -11.69 -11.82 -3.02
N MET A 393 -11.67 -12.83 -3.89
CA MET A 393 -11.15 -14.15 -3.59
C MET A 393 -9.74 -14.22 -4.13
N GLN A 394 -8.80 -14.74 -3.36
CA GLN A 394 -7.41 -14.88 -3.78
C GLN A 394 -6.93 -16.29 -3.47
N ARG A 395 -6.18 -16.90 -4.38
CA ARG A 395 -5.57 -18.20 -4.13
C ARG A 395 -4.42 -18.07 -3.14
N LEU A 396 -4.37 -18.91 -2.11
CA LEU A 396 -3.31 -18.89 -1.10
C LEU A 396 -1.96 -19.32 -1.69
N ASN A 397 -1.98 -20.45 -2.41
CA ASN A 397 -0.81 -21.02 -3.07
C ASN A 397 -1.06 -21.11 -4.57
N ASP A 398 -0.22 -20.44 -5.36
CA ASP A 398 -0.16 -20.65 -6.80
C ASP A 398 0.60 -21.97 -7.07
N GLU A 399 -0.01 -23.10 -6.70
CA GLU A 399 0.19 -24.30 -7.50
C GLU A 399 -0.31 -23.91 -8.89
N ARG A 400 0.61 -23.44 -9.74
CA ARG A 400 0.30 -23.00 -11.09
C ARG A 400 -0.63 -24.06 -11.69
N PRO A 401 -1.87 -23.71 -12.08
CA PRO A 401 -2.56 -24.58 -13.01
C PRO A 401 -1.61 -24.70 -14.20
N ARG A 402 -1.26 -25.94 -14.55
CA ARG A 402 -0.49 -26.22 -15.78
C ARG A 402 -1.12 -25.35 -16.87
N PRO A 403 -0.34 -24.63 -17.69
CA PRO A 403 -0.94 -23.91 -18.81
C PRO A 403 -1.85 -24.90 -19.54
N PRO A 404 -3.06 -24.49 -19.98
CA PRO A 404 -3.80 -25.35 -20.89
C PRO A 404 -2.82 -25.73 -21.99
N LEU A 405 -2.68 -27.05 -22.23
CA LEU A 405 -1.90 -27.59 -23.34
C LEU A 405 -2.10 -26.64 -24.53
N PRO A 406 -1.03 -26.18 -25.21
CA PRO A 406 -1.25 -25.45 -26.44
C PRO A 406 -2.11 -26.37 -27.30
N LEU A 407 -3.34 -25.91 -27.59
CA LEU A 407 -4.13 -26.46 -28.66
C LEU A 407 -3.31 -26.18 -29.92
N LEU A 408 -2.40 -27.12 -30.21
CA LEU A 408 -1.81 -27.33 -31.51
C LEU A 408 -2.99 -27.69 -32.42
N PHE A 409 -3.65 -26.65 -32.94
CA PHE A 409 -4.37 -26.81 -34.18
C PHE A 409 -3.32 -26.98 -35.27
N ARG A 410 -3.40 -28.14 -35.95
CA ARG A 410 -2.65 -28.45 -37.17
C ARG A 410 -2.97 -27.46 -38.27
#